data_AF-A0A960FTN3-F1
#
_entry.id   AF-A0A960FTN3-F1
#
_cell.length_a   1.000
_cell.length_b   1.000
_cell.length_c   1.000
_cell.angle_alpha   90.00
_cell.angle_beta   90.00
_cell.angle_gamma   90.00
#
_symmetry.space_group_name_H-M   'P 1'
#
loop_
_entity.id
_entity.type
_entity.pdbx_description
1 polymer ?
#
loop_
_entity_poly.entity_id
_entity_poly.type
_entity_poly.pdbx_seq_one_letter_code
_entity_poly.pdbx_strand_id
1 'polypeptide(L)'
;LALPEGRVHCTYFWITDKPADDPTGEREFVGYLALRHSLTPWLLEQGGHIGYAVRPSRRREGHASRALVLALGEAAALGLDRVLLTADEDNVASWRVIEAAGGVYEDSRKGMRRYWVPTAARTAARTADRDPGGGPGRDGAGRPRARR
;
A
#
# COMPACT_ATOMS: atom_id res chain seq x y z
N LEU A 1 0.37 6.71 -26.91
CA LEU A 1 0.05 8.13 -27.25
C LEU A 1 0.90 9.01 -26.36
N ALA A 2 1.65 9.96 -26.92
CA ALA A 2 2.41 10.91 -26.11
C ALA A 2 1.45 11.91 -25.44
N LEU A 3 1.65 12.18 -24.15
CA LEU A 3 0.88 13.16 -23.39
C LEU A 3 1.43 14.59 -23.62
N PRO A 4 0.59 15.63 -23.50
CA PRO A 4 1.06 17.01 -23.45
C PRO A 4 2.08 17.21 -22.32
N GLU A 5 2.96 18.20 -22.47
CA GLU A 5 3.95 18.55 -21.45
C GLU A 5 3.27 18.81 -20.08
N GLY A 6 3.89 18.28 -19.02
CA GLY A 6 3.39 18.41 -17.66
C GLY A 6 2.16 17.54 -17.31
N ARG A 7 1.66 16.72 -18.24
CA ARG A 7 0.58 15.75 -17.97
C ARG A 7 1.15 14.35 -17.74
N VAL A 8 0.48 13.59 -16.88
CA VAL A 8 0.80 12.20 -16.56
C VAL A 8 -0.44 11.33 -16.75
N HIS A 9 -0.24 10.05 -17.06
CA HIS A 9 -1.33 9.08 -17.03
C HIS A 9 -1.88 8.97 -15.60
N CYS A 10 -3.19 8.84 -15.51
CA CYS A 10 -3.89 8.80 -14.23
C CYS A 10 -5.07 7.82 -14.32
N THR A 11 -5.13 6.86 -13.41
CA THR A 11 -6.29 6.00 -13.23
C THR A 11 -7.19 6.60 -12.15
N TYR A 12 -8.50 6.63 -12.40
CA TYR A 12 -9.50 7.08 -11.43
C TYR A 12 -10.31 5.90 -10.93
N PHE A 13 -10.49 5.85 -9.61
CA PHE A 13 -11.30 4.86 -8.93
C PHE A 13 -12.45 5.54 -8.20
N TRP A 14 -13.61 4.89 -8.20
CA TRP A 14 -14.71 5.25 -7.33
C TRP A 14 -14.56 4.50 -6.01
N ILE A 15 -14.74 5.21 -4.90
CA ILE A 15 -14.83 4.61 -3.58
C ILE A 15 -16.31 4.37 -3.30
N THR A 16 -16.66 3.13 -3.03
CA THR A 16 -18.01 2.71 -2.62
C THR A 16 -18.04 2.30 -1.16
N ASP A 17 -19.24 2.29 -0.57
CA ASP A 17 -19.45 1.92 0.83
C ASP A 17 -19.18 0.44 1.12
N LYS A 18 -19.29 -0.42 0.10
CA LYS A 18 -19.06 -1.87 0.17
C LYS A 18 -18.26 -2.41 -1.04
N PRO A 19 -17.69 -3.63 -0.93
CA PRO A 19 -16.95 -4.28 -2.01
C PRO A 19 -17.77 -4.51 -3.28
N ALA A 20 -17.09 -4.73 -4.40
CA ALA A 20 -17.72 -4.95 -5.70
C ALA A 20 -18.48 -6.29 -5.79
N ASP A 21 -18.05 -7.29 -5.03
CA ASP A 21 -18.58 -8.65 -4.95
C ASP A 21 -19.61 -8.84 -3.83
N ASP A 22 -19.96 -7.78 -3.08
CA ASP A 22 -21.03 -7.83 -2.08
C ASP A 22 -22.39 -8.07 -2.78
N PRO A 23 -23.10 -9.17 -2.46
CA PRO A 23 -24.34 -9.52 -3.15
C PRO A 23 -25.56 -8.74 -2.64
N THR A 24 -25.43 -7.90 -1.62
CA THR A 24 -26.56 -7.27 -0.93
C THR A 24 -26.77 -5.82 -1.38
N GLY A 25 -27.98 -5.47 -1.84
CA GLY A 25 -28.39 -4.09 -2.15
C GLY A 25 -27.53 -3.33 -3.16
N GLU A 26 -27.85 -2.05 -3.41
CA GLU A 26 -27.09 -1.21 -4.34
C GLU A 26 -25.87 -0.57 -3.66
N ARG A 27 -24.77 -0.40 -4.41
CA ARG A 27 -23.56 0.30 -3.93
C ARG A 27 -23.75 1.79 -3.92
N GLU A 28 -23.35 2.43 -2.83
CA GLU A 28 -23.36 3.88 -2.73
C GLU A 28 -21.98 4.44 -3.05
N PHE A 29 -21.95 5.49 -3.89
CA PHE A 29 -20.75 6.29 -4.11
C PHE A 29 -20.43 7.12 -2.86
N VAL A 30 -19.22 6.96 -2.32
CA VAL A 30 -18.77 7.71 -1.12
C VAL A 30 -17.59 8.64 -1.40
N GLY A 31 -16.90 8.47 -2.53
CA GLY A 31 -15.73 9.28 -2.84
C GLY A 31 -14.98 8.83 -4.09
N TYR A 32 -13.80 9.40 -4.31
CA TYR A 32 -12.94 9.04 -5.42
C TYR A 32 -11.47 8.96 -4.99
N LEU A 33 -10.69 8.25 -5.79
CA LEU A 33 -9.24 8.19 -5.67
C LEU A 33 -8.62 8.33 -7.07
N ALA A 34 -7.60 9.18 -7.19
CA ALA A 34 -6.82 9.37 -8.39
C ALA A 34 -5.41 8.81 -8.16
N LEU A 35 -4.98 7.89 -9.03
CA LEU A 35 -3.63 7.32 -9.04
C LEU A 35 -2.89 7.80 -10.28
N ARG A 36 -1.95 8.71 -10.10
CA ARG A 36 -1.04 9.23 -11.12
C ARG A 36 0.12 8.24 -11.28
N HIS A 37 0.43 7.87 -12.52
CA HIS A 37 1.41 6.81 -12.82
C HIS A 37 2.86 7.30 -12.79
N SER A 38 3.06 8.61 -12.69
CA SER A 38 4.36 9.25 -12.55
C SER A 38 4.19 10.63 -11.93
N LEU A 39 5.30 11.26 -11.54
CA LEU A 39 5.30 12.61 -11.00
C LEU A 39 6.04 13.58 -11.92
N THR A 40 5.42 14.73 -12.14
CA THR A 40 6.10 15.94 -12.62
C THR A 40 6.75 16.67 -11.45
N PRO A 41 7.61 17.68 -11.70
CA PRO A 41 8.14 18.53 -10.63
C PRO A 41 7.04 19.14 -9.74
N TRP A 42 5.91 19.55 -10.32
CA TRP A 42 4.80 20.08 -9.53
C TRP A 42 4.10 19.00 -8.69
N LEU A 43 3.90 17.80 -9.25
CA LEU A 43 3.31 16.68 -8.51
C LEU A 43 4.23 16.19 -7.38
N LEU A 44 5.55 16.24 -7.57
CA LEU A 44 6.50 15.99 -6.48
C LEU A 44 6.31 16.96 -5.33
N GLU A 45 6.03 18.24 -5.60
CA GLU A 45 5.87 19.25 -4.55
C GLU A 45 4.52 19.18 -3.83
N GLN A 46 3.41 19.08 -4.59
CA GLN A 46 2.07 19.36 -4.04
C GLN A 46 1.03 18.29 -4.33
N GLY A 47 1.23 17.45 -5.33
CA GLY A 47 0.17 16.56 -5.82
C GLY A 47 0.27 15.11 -5.34
N GLY A 48 1.48 14.57 -5.30
CA GLY A 48 1.71 13.15 -5.08
C GLY A 48 1.19 12.24 -6.21
N HIS A 49 1.44 10.95 -6.04
CA HIS A 49 0.93 9.89 -6.88
C HIS A 49 -0.55 9.63 -6.59
N ILE A 50 -0.95 9.72 -5.31
CA ILE A 50 -2.32 9.42 -4.90
C ILE A 50 -2.97 10.66 -4.29
N GLY A 51 -4.15 11.00 -4.80
CA GLY A 51 -5.07 11.94 -4.15
C GLY A 51 -6.44 11.29 -3.99
N TYR A 52 -7.13 11.56 -2.88
CA TYR A 52 -8.45 11.00 -2.61
C TYR A 52 -9.36 12.02 -1.93
N ALA A 53 -10.67 11.81 -2.04
CA ALA A 53 -11.65 12.52 -1.25
C ALA A 53 -12.83 11.62 -0.90
N VAL A 54 -13.31 11.74 0.34
CA VAL A 54 -14.53 11.10 0.83
C VAL A 54 -15.53 12.19 1.20
N ARG A 55 -16.77 12.04 0.73
CA ARG A 55 -17.84 13.02 0.96
C ARG A 55 -18.06 13.22 2.48
N PRO A 56 -18.36 14.45 2.94
CA PRO A 56 -18.41 14.77 4.36
C PRO A 56 -19.24 13.81 5.22
N SER A 57 -20.41 13.38 4.73
CA SER A 57 -21.34 12.50 5.45
C SER A 57 -20.83 11.08 5.69
N ARG A 58 -19.74 10.65 5.01
CA ARG A 58 -19.17 9.30 5.13
C ARG A 58 -17.73 9.30 5.64
N ARG A 59 -17.26 10.42 6.18
CA ARG A 59 -15.91 10.51 6.78
C ARG A 59 -15.87 9.74 8.10
N ARG A 60 -14.67 9.33 8.52
CA ARG A 60 -14.42 8.58 9.76
C ARG A 60 -15.03 7.16 9.81
N GLU A 61 -15.46 6.62 8.68
CA GLU A 61 -15.92 5.23 8.52
C GLU A 61 -14.85 4.28 7.95
N GLY A 62 -13.61 4.77 7.79
CA GLY A 62 -12.48 3.99 7.27
C GLY A 62 -12.41 3.86 5.75
N HIS A 63 -13.30 4.50 4.99
CA HIS A 63 -13.33 4.41 3.52
C HIS A 63 -12.01 4.86 2.86
N ALA A 64 -11.44 5.99 3.30
CA ALA A 64 -10.18 6.49 2.76
C ALA A 64 -9.01 5.52 3.02
N SER A 65 -8.94 4.94 4.22
CA SER A 65 -7.90 3.96 4.56
C SER A 65 -7.99 2.70 3.69
N ARG A 66 -9.19 2.14 3.53
CA ARG A 66 -9.41 0.96 2.66
C ARG A 66 -9.08 1.28 1.21
N ALA A 67 -9.55 2.42 0.70
CA ALA A 67 -9.26 2.86 -0.66
C ALA A 67 -7.77 3.05 -0.92
N LEU A 68 -7.03 3.63 0.04
CA LEU A 68 -5.58 3.80 -0.08
C LEU A 68 -4.86 2.45 -0.17
N VAL A 69 -5.20 1.49 0.70
CA VAL A 69 -4.58 0.15 0.67
C VAL A 69 -4.82 -0.56 -0.67
N LEU A 70 -6.03 -0.49 -1.22
CA LEU A 70 -6.33 -1.06 -2.55
C LEU A 70 -5.53 -0.35 -3.65
N ALA A 71 -5.45 0.98 -3.60
CA ALA A 71 -4.70 1.75 -4.58
C ALA A 71 -3.18 1.51 -4.52
N LEU A 72 -2.62 1.13 -3.37
CA LEU A 72 -1.23 0.70 -3.27
C LEU A 72 -0.97 -0.59 -4.06
N GLY A 73 -1.93 -1.53 -4.06
CA GLY A 73 -1.86 -2.73 -4.91
C GLY A 73 -1.87 -2.40 -6.39
N GLU A 74 -2.73 -1.48 -6.81
CA GLU A 74 -2.78 -0.98 -8.19
C GLU A 74 -1.49 -0.25 -8.59
N ALA A 75 -0.93 0.55 -7.68
CA ALA A 75 0.36 1.22 -7.90
C ALA A 75 1.52 0.21 -8.04
N ALA A 76 1.53 -0.86 -7.24
CA ALA A 76 2.51 -1.94 -7.38
C ALA A 76 2.39 -2.64 -8.74
N ALA A 77 1.16 -2.90 -9.22
CA ALA A 77 0.93 -3.49 -10.54
C ALA A 77 1.41 -2.61 -11.70
N LEU A 78 1.50 -1.29 -11.49
CA LEU A 78 2.11 -0.34 -12.42
C LEU A 78 3.65 -0.29 -12.32
N GLY A 79 4.27 -1.06 -11.44
CA GLY A 79 5.72 -1.08 -11.21
C GLY A 79 6.23 0.06 -10.33
N LEU A 80 5.36 0.71 -9.55
CA LEU A 80 5.78 1.71 -8.57
C LEU A 80 6.12 1.01 -7.25
N ASP A 81 7.37 1.05 -6.81
CA ASP A 81 7.79 0.44 -5.52
C ASP A 81 7.29 1.23 -4.29
N ARG A 82 7.11 2.54 -4.47
CA ARG A 82 6.58 3.46 -3.48
C ARG A 82 5.82 4.59 -4.16
N VAL A 83 4.85 5.13 -3.45
CA VAL A 83 4.05 6.28 -3.88
C VAL A 83 4.25 7.46 -2.93
N LEU A 84 4.11 8.66 -3.47
CA LEU A 84 4.14 9.91 -2.72
C LEU A 84 2.70 10.33 -2.44
N LEU A 85 2.38 10.65 -1.19
CA LEU A 85 1.16 11.34 -0.83
C LEU A 85 1.53 12.68 -0.21
N THR A 86 0.76 13.70 -0.57
CA THR A 86 0.85 15.05 0.00
C THR A 86 -0.46 15.36 0.71
N ALA A 87 -0.39 16.10 1.81
CA ALA A 87 -1.55 16.56 2.56
C ALA A 87 -1.25 17.90 3.21
N ASP A 88 -2.25 18.77 3.34
CA ASP A 88 -2.08 20.06 4.01
C ASP A 88 -1.55 19.90 5.44
N GLU A 89 -0.82 20.92 5.91
CA GLU A 89 -0.23 21.02 7.25
C GLU A 89 -1.23 21.11 8.42
N ASP A 90 -2.52 21.19 8.15
CA ASP A 90 -3.59 21.08 9.15
C ASP A 90 -4.47 19.83 8.96
N ASN A 91 -4.22 19.02 7.93
CA ASN A 91 -5.06 17.88 7.55
C ASN A 91 -4.67 16.60 8.31
N VAL A 92 -4.82 16.64 9.64
CA VAL A 92 -4.51 15.54 10.57
C VAL A 92 -5.18 14.23 10.17
N ALA A 93 -6.40 14.29 9.64
CA ALA A 93 -7.13 13.10 9.20
C ALA A 93 -6.41 12.37 8.08
N SER A 94 -5.86 13.09 7.10
CA SER A 94 -5.13 12.48 5.99
C SER A 94 -3.78 11.94 6.43
N TRP A 95 -3.09 12.61 7.37
CA TRP A 95 -1.82 12.09 7.90
C TRP A 95 -2.02 10.74 8.55
N ARG A 96 -3.05 10.60 9.40
CA ARG A 96 -3.36 9.33 10.06
C ARG A 96 -3.68 8.23 9.06
N VAL A 97 -4.39 8.54 7.97
CA VAL A 97 -4.67 7.58 6.89
C VAL A 97 -3.38 7.14 6.21
N ILE A 98 -2.51 8.09 5.87
CA ILE A 98 -1.24 7.85 5.18
C ILE A 98 -0.27 7.05 6.06
N GLU A 99 -0.08 7.46 7.31
CA GLU A 99 0.80 6.80 8.29
C GLU A 99 0.32 5.39 8.62
N ALA A 100 -1.00 5.18 8.76
CA ALA A 100 -1.58 3.85 8.98
C ALA A 100 -1.38 2.91 7.78
N ALA A 101 -1.20 3.45 6.57
CA ALA A 101 -0.84 2.68 5.38
C ALA A 101 0.68 2.43 5.25
N GLY A 102 1.47 2.80 6.27
CA GLY A 102 2.93 2.65 6.26
C GLY A 102 3.67 3.86 5.69
N GLY A 103 3.01 5.01 5.55
CA GLY A 103 3.64 6.23 5.08
C GLY A 103 4.71 6.74 6.03
N VAL A 104 5.89 6.96 5.48
CA VAL A 104 7.03 7.58 6.16
C VAL A 104 7.07 9.04 5.77
N TYR A 105 6.98 9.92 6.77
CA TYR A 105 7.12 11.36 6.58
C TYR A 105 8.50 11.68 6.00
N GLU A 106 8.52 12.45 4.91
CA GLU A 106 9.72 12.93 4.24
C GLU A 106 10.05 14.34 4.75
N ASP A 107 9.18 15.30 4.45
CA ASP A 107 9.34 16.71 4.78
C ASP A 107 8.01 17.48 4.74
N SER A 108 8.10 18.76 5.10
CA SER A 108 7.04 19.76 4.96
C SER A 108 7.58 20.90 4.11
N ARG A 109 6.87 21.26 3.04
CA ARG A 109 7.20 22.43 2.24
C ARG A 109 5.99 22.99 1.51
N LYS A 110 5.97 24.31 1.37
CA LYS A 110 4.87 25.04 0.71
C LYS A 110 3.50 24.70 1.31
N GLY A 111 3.44 24.49 2.63
CA GLY A 111 2.22 24.13 3.37
C GLY A 111 1.78 22.67 3.23
N MET A 112 2.52 21.83 2.50
CA MET A 112 2.21 20.41 2.34
C MET A 112 3.17 19.54 3.15
N ARG A 113 2.60 18.61 3.92
CA ARG A 113 3.33 17.45 4.44
C ARG A 113 3.43 16.38 3.38
N ARG A 114 4.58 15.74 3.29
CA ARG A 114 4.88 14.74 2.27
C ARG A 114 5.28 13.42 2.88
N TYR A 115 4.78 12.34 2.29
CA TYR A 115 5.00 10.98 2.79
C TYR A 115 5.26 10.01 1.65
N TRP A 116 6.29 9.18 1.80
CA TRP A 116 6.48 8.02 0.93
C TRP A 116 5.83 6.79 1.55
N VAL A 117 4.97 6.13 0.79
CA VAL A 117 4.29 4.89 1.19
C VAL A 117 4.80 3.76 0.30
N PRO A 118 5.36 2.67 0.85
CA PRO A 118 5.71 1.50 0.06
C PRO A 118 4.45 0.84 -0.50
N THR A 119 4.49 0.40 -1.77
CA THR A 119 3.33 -0.25 -2.41
C THR A 119 3.27 -1.74 -2.12
N ALA A 120 4.42 -2.39 -1.99
CA ALA A 120 4.54 -3.71 -1.41
C ALA A 120 4.44 -3.58 0.11
N ALA A 121 3.40 -4.15 0.71
CA ALA A 121 3.45 -4.45 2.12
C ALA A 121 4.73 -5.27 2.36
N ARG A 122 5.63 -4.78 3.19
CA ARG A 122 6.67 -5.65 3.75
C ARG A 122 5.91 -6.70 4.56
N THR A 123 5.66 -7.86 3.97
CA THR A 123 5.11 -9.01 4.67
C THR A 123 6.16 -9.47 5.67
N ALA A 124 6.23 -8.80 6.82
CA ALA A 124 7.00 -9.29 7.94
C ALA A 124 6.24 -10.49 8.52
N ALA A 125 6.80 -11.67 8.28
CA ALA A 125 6.58 -12.94 8.97
C ALA A 125 5.24 -13.69 8.74
N ARG A 126 5.26 -14.59 7.75
CA ARG A 126 4.82 -15.99 7.89
C ARG A 126 5.54 -16.88 6.88
N THR A 127 6.86 -17.00 7.05
CA THR A 127 7.65 -18.13 6.57
C THR A 127 8.49 -18.63 7.73
N ALA A 128 7.80 -19.07 8.78
CA ALA A 128 8.31 -20.13 9.62
C ALA A 128 7.58 -21.39 9.17
N ASP A 129 8.36 -22.46 8.98
CA ASP A 129 7.92 -23.83 8.72
C ASP A 129 7.70 -24.25 7.25
N ARG A 130 8.82 -24.34 6.53
CA ARG A 130 9.13 -25.54 5.74
C ARG A 130 10.64 -25.79 5.83
N ASP A 131 11.03 -26.58 6.82
CA ASP A 131 12.27 -27.34 6.80
C ASP A 131 12.07 -28.62 5.97
N PRO A 132 12.75 -28.81 4.83
CA PRO A 132 12.78 -30.09 4.17
C PRO A 132 14.14 -30.75 4.41
N GLY A 133 14.18 -31.67 5.38
CA GLY A 133 15.04 -32.85 5.26
C GLY A 133 16.23 -32.94 6.21
N GLY A 134 16.05 -33.76 7.25
CA GLY A 134 17.13 -34.35 8.03
C GLY A 134 16.70 -35.72 8.55
N GLY A 135 16.59 -36.71 7.67
CA GLY A 135 16.35 -38.10 8.07
C GLY A 135 17.58 -38.70 8.77
N PRO A 136 17.42 -39.53 9.81
CA PRO A 136 18.55 -40.12 10.50
C PRO A 136 19.13 -41.31 9.71
N GLY A 137 20.39 -41.19 9.32
CA GLY A 137 21.20 -42.30 8.82
C GLY A 137 21.38 -43.34 9.93
N ARG A 138 20.85 -44.54 9.68
CA ARG A 138 21.22 -45.77 10.40
C ARG A 138 22.36 -46.41 9.63
N ASP A 139 23.51 -46.55 10.28
CA ASP A 139 24.59 -47.51 10.00
C ASP A 139 25.52 -47.43 11.23
N GLY A 140 26.05 -48.46 11.86
CA GLY A 140 26.07 -49.90 11.64
C GLY A 140 26.79 -50.49 12.87
N ALA A 141 26.42 -51.72 13.22
CA ALA A 141 26.88 -52.41 14.39
C ALA A 141 28.40 -52.65 14.41
N GLY A 142 29.02 -52.46 15.59
CA GLY A 142 30.42 -52.81 15.85
C GLY A 142 30.68 -53.07 17.33
N ARG A 143 30.32 -54.26 17.82
CA ARG A 143 30.99 -54.92 18.97
C ARG A 143 31.58 -56.21 18.42
N PRO A 144 32.84 -56.56 18.75
CA PRO A 144 33.14 -57.31 19.98
C PRO A 144 34.49 -56.87 20.60
N ARG A 145 35.04 -57.30 21.74
CA ARG A 145 34.82 -58.39 22.71
C ARG A 145 35.62 -58.00 23.97
N ALA A 146 35.25 -58.59 25.11
CA ALA A 146 35.96 -58.51 26.38
C ALA A 146 37.26 -59.34 26.43
N ARG A 147 37.99 -59.17 27.55
CA ARG A 147 39.14 -59.92 28.13
C ARG A 147 40.48 -59.20 27.85
N ARG A 148 41.34 -58.87 28.81
CA ARG A 148 41.66 -59.41 30.15
C ARG A 148 42.00 -58.28 31.10
#